data_AF-Q587H4-F1
#
_entry.id   AF-Q587H4-F1
#
_cell.length_a   1.000
_cell.length_b   1.000
_cell.length_c   1.000
_cell.angle_alpha   90.00
_cell.angle_beta   90.00
_cell.angle_gamma   90.00
#
_symmetry.space_group_name_H-M   'P 1'
#
loop_
_entity.id
_entity.type
_entity.pdbx_description
1 polymer ?
#
loop_
_entity_poly.entity_id
_entity_poly.type
_entity_poly.pdbx_seq_one_letter_code
_entity_poly.pdbx_strand_id
1 'polypeptide(L)'
;MPVIVVNLVFNPPEVSLIGKGLSTSIMNRLESELIVRTTTSRPVTASMGTEGPLFVQNPNGCPAGAEVWRLTIPNHYCDDLAKCAFFGSVISVMEGDGWSLVCSSATTTSGDGKEISRFFFSRRA
;
A
#
# COMPACT_ATOMS: atom_id res chain seq x y z
N MET A 1 17.97 2.73 -13.49
CA MET A 1 17.06 1.62 -13.16
C MET A 1 15.86 2.21 -12.44
N PRO A 2 14.61 1.97 -12.87
CA PRO A 2 13.45 2.49 -12.17
C PRO A 2 13.33 1.82 -10.79
N VAL A 3 13.02 2.62 -9.77
CA VAL A 3 12.82 2.18 -8.39
C VAL A 3 11.42 2.57 -7.98
N ILE A 4 10.71 1.65 -7.33
CA ILE A 4 9.42 1.90 -6.70
C ILE A 4 9.59 1.79 -5.20
N VAL A 5 9.01 2.75 -4.47
CA VAL A 5 8.92 2.74 -3.02
C VAL A 5 7.46 2.53 -2.65
N VAL A 6 7.18 1.48 -1.89
CA VAL A 6 5.87 1.24 -1.30
C VAL A 6 5.94 1.55 0.18
N ASN A 7 5.20 2.54 0.65
CA ASN A 7 5.05 2.84 2.07
C ASN A 7 3.70 2.33 2.57
N LEU A 8 3.74 1.66 3.70
CA LEU A 8 2.59 1.13 4.42
C LEU A 8 2.58 1.76 5.81
N VAL A 9 1.50 2.46 6.13
CA VAL A 9 1.30 3.10 7.43
C VAL A 9 0.15 2.38 8.14
N PHE A 10 0.33 2.05 9.41
CA PHE A 10 -0.70 1.44 10.26
C PHE A 10 -0.72 2.18 11.62
N ASN A 11 -1.84 2.52 12.26
CA ASN A 11 -3.25 2.45 11.88
C ASN A 11 -3.85 3.89 11.87
N PRO A 12 -4.84 4.21 11.01
CA PRO A 12 -5.49 3.33 10.03
C PRO A 12 -4.55 2.93 8.87
N PRO A 13 -4.81 1.81 8.16
CA PRO A 13 -4.00 1.37 7.04
C PRO A 13 -3.97 2.39 5.89
N GLU A 14 -2.79 2.83 5.50
CA GLU A 14 -2.53 3.64 4.31
C GLU A 14 -1.41 3.01 3.49
N VAL A 15 -1.63 2.87 2.18
CA VAL A 15 -0.64 2.36 1.23
C VAL A 15 -0.33 3.46 0.23
N SER A 16 0.94 3.82 0.08
CA SER A 16 1.39 4.74 -0.97
C SER A 16 2.49 4.11 -1.80
N LEU A 17 2.36 4.18 -3.12
CA LEU A 17 3.35 3.72 -4.08
C LEU A 17 3.94 4.94 -4.78
N ILE A 18 5.26 5.03 -4.80
CA ILE A 18 6.02 6.15 -5.38
C ILE A 18 7.00 5.59 -6.39
N GLY A 19 6.93 6.02 -7.64
CA GLY A 19 7.87 5.61 -8.67
C GLY A 19 7.26 5.58 -10.06
N LYS A 20 8.13 5.61 -11.07
CA LYS A 20 7.70 5.53 -12.47
C LYS A 20 7.46 4.09 -12.89
N GLY A 21 6.49 3.89 -13.79
CA GLY A 21 6.17 2.58 -14.36
C GLY A 21 5.18 1.77 -13.53
N LEU A 22 4.42 2.44 -12.65
CA LEU A 22 3.28 1.85 -11.97
C LEU A 22 2.11 1.74 -12.95
N SER A 23 1.64 0.52 -13.19
CA SER A 23 0.49 0.25 -14.04
C SER A 23 -0.81 0.28 -13.23
N THR A 24 -1.91 0.70 -13.84
CA THR A 24 -3.25 0.64 -13.22
C THR A 24 -3.63 -0.80 -12.86
N SER A 25 -3.09 -1.81 -13.56
CA SER A 25 -3.28 -3.22 -13.21
C SER A 25 -2.67 -3.62 -11.87
N ILE A 26 -1.53 -3.04 -11.47
CA ILE A 26 -0.98 -3.24 -10.11
C ILE A 26 -1.96 -2.68 -9.08
N MET A 27 -2.47 -1.46 -9.31
CA MET A 27 -3.38 -0.78 -8.38
C MET A 27 -4.65 -1.57 -8.15
N ASN A 28 -5.32 -2.00 -9.23
CA ASN A 28 -6.54 -2.81 -9.14
C ASN A 28 -6.32 -4.13 -8.38
N ARG A 29 -5.17 -4.79 -8.58
CA ARG A 29 -4.82 -6.02 -7.85
C ARG A 29 -4.59 -5.73 -6.38
N LEU A 30 -3.85 -4.68 -6.05
CA LEU A 30 -3.61 -4.26 -4.67
C LEU A 30 -4.92 -3.87 -3.96
N GLU A 31 -5.82 -3.12 -4.60
CA GLU A 31 -7.13 -2.77 -4.04
C GLU A 31 -7.93 -4.02 -3.64
N SER A 32 -7.99 -5.00 -4.55
CA SER A 32 -8.71 -6.25 -4.31
C SER A 32 -8.10 -7.12 -3.20
N GLU A 33 -6.77 -7.12 -3.09
CA GLU A 33 -6.04 -7.98 -2.15
C GLU A 33 -5.91 -7.36 -0.76
N LEU A 34 -5.69 -6.05 -0.63
CA LEU A 34 -5.35 -5.45 0.66
C LEU A 34 -6.55 -5.36 1.60
N ILE A 35 -7.73 -5.08 1.04
CA ILE A 35 -8.91 -4.82 1.85
C ILE A 35 -9.40 -6.04 2.64
N VAL A 36 -9.28 -7.22 2.04
CA VAL A 36 -9.64 -8.51 2.65
C VAL A 36 -8.69 -8.95 3.76
N ARG A 37 -7.56 -8.25 3.95
CA ARG A 37 -6.54 -8.60 4.95
C ARG A 37 -6.64 -7.80 6.25
N THR A 38 -7.58 -6.85 6.34
CA THR A 38 -7.74 -6.04 7.57
C THR A 38 -8.35 -6.88 8.71
N THR A 39 -8.01 -6.57 9.97
CA THR A 39 -8.49 -7.33 11.15
C THR A 39 -9.86 -6.86 11.64
N THR A 40 -10.35 -5.72 11.16
CA THR A 40 -11.68 -5.20 11.54
C THR A 40 -12.80 -6.05 10.97
N SER A 41 -13.71 -6.49 11.84
CA SER A 41 -14.89 -7.29 11.52
C SER A 41 -15.99 -6.54 10.74
N ARG A 42 -15.76 -5.28 10.34
CA ARG A 42 -16.72 -4.53 9.53
C ARG A 42 -16.70 -5.05 8.09
N PRO A 43 -17.87 -5.41 7.51
CA PRO A 43 -17.94 -5.68 6.10
C PRO A 43 -17.54 -4.41 5.35
N VAL A 44 -16.49 -4.54 4.54
CA VAL A 44 -15.96 -3.52 3.63
C VAL A 44 -17.05 -2.89 2.77
N THR A 45 -18.07 -3.69 2.44
CA THR A 45 -19.23 -3.30 1.64
C THR A 45 -20.28 -2.50 2.41
N ALA A 46 -20.26 -2.51 3.75
CA ALA A 46 -21.27 -1.83 4.57
C ALA A 46 -20.95 -0.37 4.88
N SER A 47 -19.70 0.08 4.67
CA SER A 47 -19.30 1.47 4.97
C SER A 47 -18.80 2.30 3.78
N MET A 48 -18.57 1.71 2.61
CA MET A 48 -17.97 2.41 1.45
C MET A 48 -18.85 2.44 0.19
N GLY A 49 -20.10 1.95 0.25
CA GLY A 49 -20.91 1.78 -0.96
C GLY A 49 -20.35 0.68 -1.87
N THR A 50 -20.79 0.65 -3.13
CA THR A 50 -20.39 -0.37 -4.12
C THR A 50 -18.91 -0.28 -4.51
N GLU A 51 -18.21 0.78 -4.10
CA GLU A 51 -16.84 1.07 -4.49
C GLU A 51 -15.95 0.99 -3.24
N GLY A 52 -15.09 -0.03 -3.16
CA GLY A 52 -14.08 -0.12 -2.11
C GLY A 52 -13.10 1.07 -2.14
N PRO A 53 -12.16 1.18 -1.19
CA PRO A 53 -11.12 2.19 -1.27
C PRO A 53 -10.29 1.96 -2.54
N LEU A 54 -10.12 3.03 -3.31
CA LEU A 54 -9.36 3.04 -4.57
C LEU A 54 -8.06 3.81 -4.38
N PHE A 55 -7.02 3.45 -5.13
CA PHE A 55 -5.83 4.26 -5.23
C PHE A 55 -6.14 5.55 -5.98
N VAL A 56 -5.86 6.67 -5.33
CA VAL A 56 -5.88 8.00 -5.95
C VAL A 56 -4.49 8.28 -6.53
N GLN A 57 -4.43 8.52 -7.83
CA GLN A 57 -3.20 8.97 -8.50
C GLN A 57 -2.93 10.44 -8.18
N ASN A 58 -1.69 10.75 -7.84
CA ASN A 58 -1.15 12.07 -7.50
C ASN A 58 -2.06 12.86 -6.54
N PRO A 59 -2.30 12.36 -5.31
CA PRO A 59 -3.12 13.07 -4.33
C PRO A 59 -2.50 14.43 -3.97
N ASN A 60 -3.34 15.35 -3.51
CA ASN A 60 -2.90 16.68 -3.06
C ASN A 60 -1.72 16.58 -2.07
N GLY A 61 -0.70 17.42 -2.28
CA GLY A 61 0.53 17.42 -1.47
C GLY A 61 1.64 16.48 -1.97
N CYS A 62 1.45 15.80 -3.10
CA CYS A 62 2.51 15.07 -3.78
C CYS A 62 3.59 16.03 -4.34
N PRO A 63 4.89 15.70 -4.20
CA PRO A 63 5.96 16.48 -4.83
C PRO A 63 5.75 16.60 -6.35
N ALA A 64 5.99 17.79 -6.90
CA ALA A 64 5.89 18.01 -8.34
C ALA A 64 6.85 17.07 -9.10
N GLY A 65 6.31 16.29 -10.05
CA GLY A 65 7.07 15.34 -10.87
C GLY A 65 7.23 13.94 -10.28
N ALA A 66 6.72 13.68 -9.07
CA ALA A 66 6.62 12.32 -8.54
C ALA A 66 5.30 11.68 -8.99
N GLU A 67 5.38 10.45 -9.50
CA GLU A 67 4.20 9.61 -9.73
C GLU A 67 3.90 8.88 -8.42
N VAL A 68 2.80 9.26 -7.77
CA VAL A 68 2.39 8.73 -6.47
C VAL A 68 0.98 8.21 -6.55
N TRP A 69 0.75 7.00 -6.06
CA TRP A 69 -0.57 6.42 -5.87
C TRP A 69 -0.80 6.23 -4.39
N ARG A 70 -1.98 6.61 -3.87
CA ARG A 70 -2.30 6.47 -2.45
C ARG A 70 -3.67 5.84 -2.25
N LEU A 71 -3.71 4.82 -1.41
CA LEU A 71 -4.90 4.14 -0.92
C LEU A 71 -4.98 4.35 0.59
N THR A 72 -6.10 4.86 1.08
CA THR A 72 -6.38 4.96 2.51
C THR A 72 -7.59 4.08 2.83
N ILE A 73 -7.48 3.26 3.87
CA ILE A 73 -8.56 2.38 4.32
C ILE A 73 -9.07 2.90 5.68
N PRO A 74 -9.93 3.94 5.68
CA PRO A 74 -10.39 4.58 6.91
C PRO A 74 -11.27 3.64 7.72
N ASN A 75 -11.24 3.75 9.05
CA ASN A 75 -12.02 2.91 9.98
C ASN A 75 -11.65 1.42 9.99
N HIS A 76 -10.51 1.05 9.42
CA HIS A 76 -9.94 -0.29 9.52
C HIS A 76 -8.74 -0.30 10.48
N TYR A 77 -8.44 -1.48 11.01
CA TYR A 77 -7.31 -1.75 11.89
C TYR A 77 -6.64 -3.05 11.42
N CYS A 78 -5.30 -3.05 11.43
CA CYS A 78 -4.49 -4.24 11.22
C CYS A 78 -3.67 -4.53 12.48
N ASP A 79 -3.87 -5.72 13.04
CA ASP A 79 -2.95 -6.33 14.00
C ASP A 79 -1.67 -6.80 13.30
N ASP A 80 -0.69 -7.32 14.05
CA ASP A 80 0.59 -7.72 13.48
C ASP A 80 0.46 -8.83 12.43
N LEU A 81 -0.52 -9.74 12.60
CA LEU A 81 -0.81 -10.78 11.61
C LEU A 81 -1.36 -10.18 10.31
N ALA A 82 -2.31 -9.25 10.40
CA ALA A 82 -2.84 -8.54 9.25
C ALA A 82 -1.77 -7.68 8.58
N LYS A 83 -0.89 -7.00 9.33
CA LYS A 83 0.26 -6.26 8.76
C LYS A 83 1.17 -7.18 7.95
N CYS A 84 1.51 -8.36 8.49
CA CYS A 84 2.28 -9.37 7.76
C CYS A 84 1.56 -9.85 6.49
N ALA A 85 0.24 -10.03 6.55
CA ALA A 85 -0.56 -10.38 5.37
C ALA A 85 -0.56 -9.27 4.31
N PHE A 86 -0.66 -8.00 4.73
CA PHE A 86 -0.49 -6.84 3.86
C PHE A 86 0.87 -6.85 3.17
N PHE A 87 1.95 -7.10 3.92
CA PHE A 87 3.30 -7.17 3.37
C PHE A 87 3.41 -8.25 2.30
N GLY A 88 2.92 -9.46 2.60
CA GLY A 88 2.90 -10.57 1.66
C GLY A 88 2.12 -10.25 0.38
N SER A 89 0.92 -9.67 0.50
CA SER A 89 0.10 -9.26 -0.64
C SER A 89 0.81 -8.22 -1.52
N VAL A 90 1.40 -7.18 -0.92
CA VAL A 90 2.14 -6.16 -1.67
C VAL A 90 3.31 -6.78 -2.42
N ILE A 91 4.15 -7.57 -1.74
CA ILE A 91 5.32 -8.20 -2.35
C ILE A 91 4.89 -9.12 -3.50
N SER A 92 3.89 -9.97 -3.28
CA SER A 92 3.41 -10.91 -4.30
C SER A 92 2.84 -10.22 -5.54
N VAL A 93 2.07 -9.13 -5.37
CA VAL A 93 1.53 -8.37 -6.50
C VAL A 93 2.63 -7.68 -7.29
N MET A 94 3.59 -7.06 -6.59
CA MET A 94 4.74 -6.38 -7.21
C MET A 94 5.65 -7.37 -7.97
N GLU A 95 5.95 -8.52 -7.36
CA GLU A 95 6.73 -9.59 -8.01
C GLU A 95 6.03 -10.17 -9.23
N GLY A 96 4.72 -10.34 -9.17
CA GLY A 96 3.91 -10.77 -10.31
C GLY A 96 3.91 -9.79 -11.49
N ASP A 97 4.24 -8.52 -11.28
CA ASP A 97 4.39 -7.52 -12.35
C ASP A 97 5.84 -7.35 -12.84
N GLY A 98 6.79 -8.12 -12.28
CA GLY A 98 8.20 -8.10 -12.68
C GLY A 98 9.08 -7.14 -11.88
N TRP A 99 8.61 -6.70 -10.71
CA TRP A 99 9.42 -5.97 -9.73
C TRP A 99 10.07 -6.93 -8.74
N SER A 100 11.28 -6.65 -8.29
CA SER A 100 11.98 -7.45 -7.28
C SER A 100 12.16 -6.62 -6.02
N LEU A 101 11.85 -7.19 -4.86
CA LEU A 101 12.16 -6.56 -3.57
C LEU A 101 13.67 -6.47 -3.40
N VAL A 102 14.18 -5.27 -3.08
CA VAL A 102 15.60 -4.99 -2.87
C VAL A 102 15.89 -4.87 -1.38
N CYS A 103 15.07 -4.10 -0.67
CA CYS A 103 15.19 -3.93 0.77
C CYS A 103 13.87 -3.50 1.40
N SER A 104 13.80 -3.64 2.72
CA SER A 104 12.69 -3.21 3.56
C SER A 104 13.20 -2.41 4.75
N SER A 105 12.41 -1.46 5.23
CA SER A 105 12.68 -0.73 6.47
C SER A 105 11.39 -0.53 7.25
N ALA A 106 11.44 -0.58 8.57
CA ALA A 106 10.30 -0.27 9.43
C ALA A 106 10.70 0.79 10.46
N THR A 107 9.81 1.76 10.70
CA THR A 107 10.01 2.84 11.67
C THR A 107 8.70 3.16 12.35
N THR A 108 8.72 3.35 13.66
CA THR A 108 7.56 3.84 14.42
C THR A 108 7.70 5.33 14.65
N THR A 109 6.69 6.12 14.30
CA THR A 109 6.70 7.57 14.52
C THR A 109 6.56 7.88 16.01
N SER A 110 7.43 8.72 16.55
CA SER A 110 7.45 9.06 17.99
C SER A 110 6.23 9.86 18.46
N GLY A 111 5.51 10.54 17.57
CA GLY A 111 4.32 11.35 17.90
C GLY A 111 3.03 10.54 17.93
N ASP A 112 2.66 9.96 16.78
CA ASP A 112 1.37 9.27 16.62
C ASP A 112 1.41 7.79 17.01
N GLY A 113 2.59 7.23 17.30
CA GLY A 113 2.77 5.79 17.50
C GLY A 113 2.49 4.95 16.25
N LYS A 114 2.31 5.58 15.08
CA LYS A 114 2.06 4.89 13.81
C LYS A 114 3.31 4.15 13.37
N GLU A 115 3.10 2.94 12.90
CA GLU A 115 4.14 2.12 12.29
C GLU A 115 4.17 2.38 10.79
N ILE A 116 5.37 2.64 10.27
CA ILE A 116 5.62 2.87 8.86
C ILE A 116 6.57 1.78 8.38
N SER A 117 6.09 0.91 7.49
CA SER A 117 6.90 -0.07 6.78
C SER A 117 7.11 0.39 5.34
N ARG A 118 8.35 0.33 4.85
CA ARG A 118 8.70 0.72 3.49
C ARG A 118 9.37 -0.45 2.78
N PHE A 119 8.97 -0.68 1.54
CA PHE A 119 9.54 -1.65 0.64
C PHE A 119 10.10 -0.95 -0.59
N PHE A 120 11.32 -1.29 -0.96
CA PHE A 120 12.00 -0.75 -2.12
C PHE A 120 12.11 -1.84 -3.17
N PHE A 121 11.57 -1.57 -4.35
CA PHE A 121 11.54 -2.49 -5.47
C PHE A 121 12.35 -1.95 -6.64
N SER A 122 13.05 -2.83 -7.35
CA SER A 122 13.70 -2.54 -8.63
C SER A 122 13.13 -3.42 -9.72
N ARG A 123 13.24 -3.01 -10.99
CA ARG A 123 12.80 -3.87 -12.09
C ARG A 123 13.70 -5.10 -12.16
N ARG A 124 13.11 -6.30 -12.24
CA ARG A 124 13.86 -7.53 -12.50
C ARG A 124 14.49 -7.42 -13.90
N ALA A 125 15.80 -7.61 -13.96
CA ALA A 125 16.55 -7.65 -15.21
C ALA A 125 16.13 -8.86 -16.06
#